data_AF-A0A5Y4W6R6-F1
#
_entry.id   AF-A0A5Y4W6R6-F1
#
_cell.length_a   1.000
_cell.length_b   1.000
_cell.length_c   1.000
_cell.angle_alpha   90.00
_cell.angle_beta   90.00
_cell.angle_gamma   90.00
#
_symmetry.space_group_name_H-M   'P 1'
#
loop_
_entity.id
_entity.type
_entity.pdbx_description
1 polymer ?
#
loop_
_entity_poly.entity_id
_entity_poly.type
_entity_poly.pdbx_seq_one_letter_code
_entity_poly.pdbx_strand_id
1 'polypeptide(L)' 'MADISLEQATEKACLVESLLRMIESYPDTLSEAELSAVITLIRRLSGEVHAWFIEEQADRGKDK' A
#
# COMPACT_ATOMS: atom_id res chain seq x y z
N MET A 1 13.96 -9.19 8.88
CA MET A 1 12.73 -9.10 9.69
C MET A 1 12.00 -7.93 9.11
N ALA A 2 10.87 -8.19 8.46
CA ALA A 2 10.13 -7.15 7.79
C ALA A 2 9.69 -6.08 8.80
N ASP A 3 9.83 -4.81 8.41
CA ASP A 3 9.59 -3.64 9.28
C ASP A 3 8.13 -3.52 9.76
N ILE A 4 7.20 -4.31 9.22
CA ILE A 4 5.78 -4.32 9.57
C ILE A 4 5.26 -5.76 9.75
N SER A 5 4.18 -5.94 10.49
CA SER A 5 3.50 -7.24 10.64
C SER A 5 2.60 -7.57 9.44
N LEU A 6 2.16 -8.84 9.32
CA LEU A 6 1.13 -9.24 8.34
C LEU A 6 -0.17 -8.43 8.50
N GLU A 7 -0.59 -8.17 9.74
CA GLU A 7 -1.77 -7.35 10.04
C GLU A 7 -1.59 -5.93 9.49
N GLN A 8 -0.46 -5.30 9.78
CA GLN A 8 -0.15 -3.96 9.27
C GLN A 8 -0.03 -3.93 7.73
N ALA A 9 0.56 -4.95 7.12
CA ALA A 9 0.61 -5.07 5.66
C ALA A 9 -0.80 -5.19 5.04
N THR A 10 -1.68 -5.95 5.70
CA THR A 10 -3.09 -6.11 5.28
C THR A 10 -3.87 -4.81 5.41
N GLU A 11 -3.74 -4.11 6.53
CA GLU A 11 -4.36 -2.79 6.74
C GLU A 11 -3.92 -1.78 5.69
N LYS A 12 -2.62 -1.69 5.41
CA LYS A 12 -2.06 -0.79 4.40
C LYS A 12 -2.58 -1.13 2.99
N ALA A 13 -2.66 -2.42 2.63
CA ALA A 13 -3.21 -2.86 1.36
C ALA A 13 -4.69 -2.47 1.22
N CYS A 14 -5.48 -2.67 2.28
CA CYS A 14 -6.89 -2.26 2.32
C CYS A 14 -7.07 -0.74 2.16
N LEU A 15 -6.18 0.04 2.79
CA LEU A 15 -6.20 1.50 2.67
C LEU A 15 -5.86 1.96 1.24
N VAL A 16 -4.87 1.35 0.58
CA VAL A 16 -4.54 1.63 -0.83
C VAL A 16 -5.77 1.42 -1.72
N GLU A 17 -6.43 0.28 -1.58
CA GLU A 17 -7.63 -0.04 -2.38
C GLU A 17 -8.78 0.94 -2.11
N SER A 18 -8.97 1.33 -0.85
CA SER A 18 -9.99 2.31 -0.47
C SER A 18 -9.71 3.68 -1.10
N LEU A 19 -8.45 4.12 -1.14
CA LEU A 19 -8.05 5.38 -1.78
C LEU A 19 -8.21 5.34 -3.29
N LEU A 20 -7.85 4.24 -3.95
CA LEU A 20 -8.05 4.06 -5.38
C LEU A 20 -9.54 4.12 -5.74
N ARG A 21 -10.37 3.37 -5.02
CA ARG A 21 -11.82 3.39 -5.22
C ARG A 21 -12.44 4.76 -5.00
N MET A 22 -11.94 5.53 -4.02
CA MET A 22 -12.38 6.90 -3.77
C MET A 22 -12.08 7.79 -4.98
N ILE A 23 -10.86 7.71 -5.54
CA ILE A 23 -10.49 8.47 -6.75
C ILE A 23 -11.36 8.08 -7.94
N GLU A 24 -11.60 6.78 -8.16
CA GLU A 24 -12.42 6.29 -9.26
C GLU A 24 -13.90 6.71 -9.13
N SER A 25 -14.44 6.71 -7.91
CA SER A 25 -15.84 7.05 -7.66
C SER A 25 -16.09 8.57 -7.70
N TYR A 26 -15.07 9.38 -7.39
CA TYR A 26 -15.16 10.82 -7.24
C TYR A 26 -13.97 11.57 -7.89
N PRO A 27 -13.74 11.40 -9.21
CA PRO A 27 -12.52 11.85 -9.89
C PRO A 27 -12.31 13.37 -9.85
N ASP A 28 -13.39 14.15 -9.80
CA ASP A 28 -13.35 15.62 -9.86
C ASP A 28 -13.37 16.29 -8.48
N THR A 29 -13.21 15.52 -7.40
CA THR A 29 -13.32 16.05 -6.01
C THR A 29 -11.99 16.49 -5.41
N LEU A 30 -10.86 16.09 -5.99
CA LEU A 30 -9.53 16.44 -5.52
C LEU A 30 -8.90 17.46 -6.47
N SER A 31 -8.31 18.51 -5.91
CA SER A 31 -7.40 19.38 -6.65
C SER A 31 -6.15 18.61 -7.10
N GLU A 32 -5.41 19.16 -8.05
CA GLU A 32 -4.15 18.55 -8.53
C GLU A 32 -3.13 18.32 -7.39
N ALA A 33 -3.05 19.25 -6.44
CA ALA A 33 -2.18 19.12 -5.27
C ALA A 33 -2.62 17.99 -4.34
N GLU A 34 -3.93 17.85 -4.08
CA GLU A 34 -4.48 16.77 -3.27
C GLU A 34 -4.34 15.41 -3.97
N LEU A 35 -4.59 15.36 -5.28
CA LEU A 35 -4.38 14.15 -6.08
C LEU A 35 -2.92 13.71 -6.03
N SER A 36 -1.98 14.64 -6.17
CA SER A 36 -0.53 14.35 -6.06
C SER A 36 -0.16 13.81 -4.67
N ALA A 37 -0.73 14.38 -3.60
CA ALA A 37 -0.52 13.91 -2.23
C ALA A 37 -1.10 12.49 -2.02
N VAL A 38 -2.31 12.22 -2.53
CA VAL A 38 -2.93 10.89 -2.44
C VAL A 38 -2.16 9.86 -3.26
N ILE A 39 -1.71 10.19 -4.48
CA ILE A 39 -0.86 9.31 -5.30
C ILE A 39 0.45 9.00 -4.56
N THR A 40 1.05 10.00 -3.91
CA THR A 40 2.28 9.81 -3.11
C THR A 40 2.03 8.87 -1.93
N LEU A 41 0.90 9.02 -1.24
CA LEU A 41 0.49 8.14 -0.15
C LEU A 41 0.28 6.71 -0.64
N ILE A 42 -0.45 6.52 -1.75
CA ILE A 42 -0.65 5.21 -2.38
C ILE A 42 0.70 4.58 -2.68
N ARG A 43 1.60 5.28 -3.39
CA ARG A 43 2.93 4.76 -3.74
C ARG A 43 3.69 4.28 -2.51
N ARG A 44 3.67 5.07 -1.43
CA ARG A 44 4.36 4.72 -0.18
C ARG A 44 3.76 3.46 0.44
N LEU A 45 2.45 3.41 0.64
CA LEU A 45 1.77 2.27 1.26
C LEU A 45 1.96 0.99 0.45
N SER A 46 1.77 1.06 -0.88
CA SER A 46 1.99 -0.07 -1.78
C SER A 46 3.44 -0.55 -1.75
N GLY A 47 4.40 0.36 -1.68
CA GLY A 47 5.82 0.05 -1.57
C GLY A 47 6.16 -0.67 -0.27
N GLU A 48 5.64 -0.19 0.87
CA GLU A 48 5.82 -0.83 2.18
C GLU A 48 5.25 -2.26 2.19
N VAL A 49 4.05 -2.47 1.63
CA VAL A 49 3.44 -3.81 1.51
C VAL A 49 4.24 -4.71 0.58
N HIS A 50 4.73 -4.18 -0.55
CA HIS A 50 5.51 -4.94 -1.51
C HIS A 50 6.86 -5.40 -0.92
N ALA A 51 7.56 -4.52 -0.22
CA ALA A 51 8.80 -4.85 0.47
C ALA A 51 8.57 -5.94 1.52
N TRP A 52 7.54 -5.79 2.35
CA TRP A 52 7.15 -6.81 3.32
C TRP A 52 6.88 -8.18 2.66
N PHE A 53 6.13 -8.19 1.56
CA PHE A 53 5.79 -9.43 0.84
C PHE A 53 7.01 -10.14 0.25
N ILE A 54 8.00 -9.41 -0.25
CA ILE A 54 9.26 -9.98 -0.75
C ILE A 54 10.03 -10.63 0.40
N GLU A 55 10.17 -9.93 1.53
CA GLU A 55 10.89 -10.45 2.70
C GLU A 55 10.20 -11.69 3.27
N GLU A 56 8.88 -11.65 3.42
CA GLU A 56 8.09 -12.78 3.91
C GLU A 56 8.24 -14.02 3.00
N GLN A 57 8.23 -13.84 1.68
CA GLN A 57 8.48 -14.95 0.75
C GLN A 57 9.91 -15.49 0.85
N ALA A 58 10.91 -14.61 1.02
CA ALA A 58 12.30 -15.01 1.18
C ALA A 58 12.51 -15.82 2.46
N ASP A 59 11.87 -15.43 3.57
CA ASP A 59 11.98 -16.13 4.84
C ASP A 59 11.23 -17.48 4.81
N ARG A 60 10.01 -17.53 4.24
CA ARG A 60 9.29 -18.80 4.03
C ARG A 60 9.99 -19.75 3.04
N GLY A 61 10.79 -19.21 2.13
CA GLY A 61 11.61 -19.98 1.20
C GLY A 61 12.86 -20.61 1.84
N LYS A 62 13.34 -20.06 2.97
CA LYS A 62 14.50 -20.57 3.71
C LYS A 62 14.16 -21.72 4.67
N ASP A 63 12.89 -21.83 5.08
CA ASP A 63 12.35 -23.03 5.76
C ASP A 63 12.01 -24.18 4.78
N LYS A 64 12.33 -23.94 3.50
CA LYS A 64 12.54 -24.81 2.33
C LYS A 64 13.35 -26.09 2.48
#